data_AF-A0A4W5JSA5-F1
#
_entry.id   AF-A0A4W5JSA5-F1
#
_cell.length_a   1.000
_cell.length_b   1.000
_cell.length_c   1.000
_cell.angle_alpha   90.00
_cell.angle_beta   90.00
_cell.angle_gamma   90.00
#
_symmetry.space_group_name_H-M   'P 1'
#
loop_
_entity.id
_entity.type
_entity.pdbx_description
1 polymer ?
#
loop_
_entity_poly.entity_id
_entity_poly.type
_entity_poly.pdbx_seq_one_letter_code
_entity_poly.pdbx_strand_id
1 'polypeptide(L)'
;VKTSEPVDWKKFPYGCNLTLQAKDRGTPPLFSNTQVVQVLVRKPQALQVRFDKQLYQVRLSEIAPPGTIIVEVRITPDPPNVNYSFSPFSASPYFLINPLTGVITTTTPLTSLSQDAVELEVVEEGSKLRTRVQVTIEDANDNTPTFTRPAYDVSIEETMPVGTVILVVSAVDDDKGENGCITHSIAGLQALPFTIDQDSGELRTTRELDYETSSDLYMFSVRASDWGSPYRRENEVNVTVRLINVNDNRPLFERVGCRGMIGRDFPVGQNIVTMSAVGR
;
A
#
# COMPACT_ATOMS: atom_id res chain seq x y z
N VAL A 1 -65.91 14.09 35.21
CA VAL A 1 -65.65 12.78 35.87
C VAL A 1 -64.28 12.87 36.52
N LYS A 2 -64.16 12.55 37.81
CA LYS A 2 -62.88 12.47 38.53
C LYS A 2 -62.74 11.04 39.02
N THR A 3 -61.53 10.49 39.03
CA THR A 3 -61.31 9.14 39.57
C THR A 3 -61.24 9.24 41.09
N SER A 4 -61.86 8.28 41.78
CA SER A 4 -61.75 8.13 43.24
C SER A 4 -60.52 7.29 43.64
N GLU A 5 -59.98 6.52 42.69
CA GLU A 5 -58.84 5.64 42.86
C GLU A 5 -57.82 5.84 41.73
N PRO A 6 -56.54 5.50 41.95
CA PRO A 6 -55.54 5.48 40.89
C PRO A 6 -55.90 4.43 39.83
N VAL A 7 -55.83 4.82 38.55
CA VAL A 7 -56.16 3.94 37.43
C VAL A 7 -55.01 2.95 37.21
N ASP A 8 -55.31 1.65 37.19
CA ASP A 8 -54.34 0.61 36.84
C ASP A 8 -54.10 0.56 35.32
N TRP A 9 -53.11 1.31 34.87
CA TRP A 9 -52.70 1.36 33.47
C TRP A 9 -52.07 0.05 32.96
N LYS A 10 -51.75 -0.93 33.83
CA LYS A 10 -51.36 -2.27 33.38
C LYS A 10 -52.57 -3.04 32.82
N LYS A 11 -53.75 -2.81 33.39
CA LYS A 11 -55.02 -3.42 32.95
C LYS A 11 -55.63 -2.70 31.74
N PHE A 12 -55.31 -1.41 31.55
CA PHE A 12 -55.80 -0.58 30.46
C PHE A 12 -54.65 0.05 29.65
N PRO A 13 -53.81 -0.77 28.97
CA PRO A 13 -52.55 -0.31 28.36
C PRO A 13 -52.71 0.62 27.16
N TYR A 14 -53.91 0.67 26.56
CA TYR A 14 -54.27 1.55 25.45
C TYR A 14 -55.33 2.59 25.84
N GLY A 15 -55.69 2.65 27.13
CA GLY A 15 -56.79 3.44 27.65
C GLY A 15 -58.09 2.64 27.85
N CYS A 16 -59.21 3.33 28.06
CA CYS A 16 -60.50 2.73 28.43
C CYS A 16 -61.70 3.51 27.85
N ASN A 17 -62.85 2.82 27.73
CA ASN A 17 -64.10 3.44 27.30
C ASN A 17 -64.96 3.78 28.52
N LEU A 18 -65.35 5.05 28.66
CA LEU A 18 -66.26 5.51 29.70
C LEU A 18 -67.66 5.64 29.12
N THR A 19 -68.62 4.92 29.68
CA THR A 19 -70.03 5.05 29.29
C THR A 19 -70.73 6.00 30.26
N LEU A 20 -71.27 7.09 29.75
CA LEU A 20 -71.93 8.14 30.52
C LEU A 20 -73.43 8.14 30.22
N GLN A 21 -74.25 8.26 31.27
CA GLN A 21 -75.70 8.40 31.17
C GLN A 21 -76.17 9.45 32.17
N ALA A 22 -77.00 10.39 31.72
CA ALA A 22 -77.60 11.40 32.58
C ALA A 22 -78.93 10.89 33.14
N LYS A 23 -79.24 11.25 34.38
CA LYS A 23 -80.49 10.95 35.07
C LYS A 23 -81.09 12.25 35.57
N ASP A 24 -82.37 12.49 35.31
CA ASP A 24 -83.08 13.64 35.86
C ASP A 24 -83.50 13.43 37.33
N ARG A 25 -84.12 14.45 37.93
CA ARG A 25 -84.62 14.40 39.32
C ARG A 25 -86.14 14.22 39.40
N GLY A 26 -86.79 13.79 38.31
CA GLY A 26 -88.24 13.56 38.27
C GLY A 26 -88.66 12.27 39.00
N THR A 27 -89.96 12.12 39.24
CA THR A 27 -90.53 10.89 39.81
C THR A 27 -91.65 10.37 38.89
N PRO A 28 -91.44 9.28 38.13
CA PRO A 28 -90.22 8.48 38.05
C PRO A 28 -89.09 9.20 37.27
N PRO A 29 -87.81 8.92 37.58
CA PRO A 29 -86.69 9.56 36.90
C PRO A 29 -86.52 9.00 35.49
N LEU A 30 -86.27 9.87 34.52
CA LEU A 30 -85.91 9.49 33.17
C LEU A 30 -84.40 9.57 32.96
N PHE A 31 -83.89 8.71 32.07
CA PHE A 31 -82.48 8.61 31.74
C PHE A 31 -82.24 9.04 30.30
N SER A 32 -81.09 9.66 30.03
CA SER A 32 -80.65 9.94 28.67
C SER A 32 -80.23 8.65 27.94
N ASN A 33 -79.98 8.77 26.64
CA ASN A 33 -79.15 7.80 25.93
C ASN A 33 -77.73 7.76 26.53
N THR A 34 -77.06 6.62 26.36
CA THR A 34 -75.68 6.43 26.79
C THR A 34 -74.72 7.01 25.76
N GLN A 35 -73.73 7.78 26.22
CA GLN A 35 -72.64 8.27 25.38
C GLN A 35 -71.32 7.62 25.81
N VAL A 36 -70.57 7.08 24.83
CA VAL A 36 -69.26 6.46 25.09
C VAL A 36 -68.15 7.45 24.78
N VAL A 37 -67.29 7.71 25.76
CA VAL A 37 -66.08 8.53 25.63
C VAL A 37 -64.87 7.62 25.68
N GLN A 38 -64.06 7.61 24.62
CA GLN A 38 -62.82 6.84 24.55
C GLN A 38 -61.69 7.64 25.16
N VAL A 39 -61.11 7.14 26.24
CA VAL A 39 -59.88 7.68 26.83
C VAL A 39 -58.73 6.85 26.28
N LEU A 40 -57.87 7.44 25.44
CA LEU A 40 -56.72 6.75 24.86
C LEU A 40 -55.44 7.08 25.64
N VAL A 41 -54.63 6.06 25.92
CA VAL A 41 -53.33 6.22 26.58
C VAL A 41 -52.23 5.72 25.65
N ARG A 42 -51.20 6.55 25.43
CA ARG A 42 -50.00 6.14 24.70
C ARG A 42 -49.10 5.33 25.65
N LYS A 43 -48.81 4.07 25.31
CA LYS A 43 -47.82 3.27 26.03
C LYS A 43 -46.44 3.94 25.91
N PRO A 44 -45.66 4.09 27.00
CA PRO A 44 -44.27 4.50 26.89
C PRO A 44 -43.53 3.49 26.00
N GLN A 45 -42.91 3.94 24.91
CA GLN A 45 -42.00 3.09 24.14
C GLN A 45 -40.85 2.68 25.07
N ALA A 46 -40.58 1.39 25.16
CA ALA A 46 -39.39 0.92 25.86
C ALA A 46 -38.17 1.52 25.16
N LEU A 47 -37.32 2.23 25.91
CA LEU A 47 -36.03 2.72 25.40
C LEU A 47 -35.21 1.51 24.97
N GLN A 48 -35.12 1.28 23.66
CA GLN A 48 -34.36 0.18 23.10
C GLN A 48 -32.88 0.56 23.11
N VAL A 49 -32.14 0.00 24.07
CA VAL A 49 -30.70 0.16 24.19
C VAL A 49 -30.01 -0.57 23.04
N ARG A 50 -29.13 0.11 22.31
CA ARG A 50 -28.39 -0.45 21.18
C ARG A 50 -27.08 0.31 20.94
N PHE A 51 -26.12 -0.31 20.28
CA PHE A 51 -25.00 0.43 19.71
C PHE A 51 -25.46 1.43 18.65
N ASP A 52 -24.76 2.55 18.53
CA ASP A 52 -25.05 3.61 17.56
C ASP A 52 -24.99 3.10 16.12
N LYS A 53 -24.04 2.19 15.85
CA LYS A 53 -23.92 1.48 14.58
C LYS A 53 -23.81 -0.02 14.83
N GLN A 54 -24.29 -0.80 13.87
CA GLN A 54 -24.10 -2.26 13.86
C GLN A 54 -22.74 -2.66 13.28
N LEU A 55 -22.14 -1.80 12.46
CA LEU A 55 -20.84 -1.97 11.84
C LEU A 55 -20.12 -0.61 11.76
N TYR A 56 -18.86 -0.60 12.21
CA TYR A 56 -17.92 0.50 12.05
C TYR A 56 -16.85 0.05 11.06
N GLN A 57 -16.62 0.83 10.00
CA GLN A 57 -15.56 0.56 9.03
C GLN A 57 -14.50 1.64 9.18
N VAL A 58 -13.26 1.21 9.38
CA VAL A 58 -12.12 2.11 9.61
C VAL A 58 -10.97 1.65 8.75
N ARG A 59 -10.22 2.61 8.21
CA ARG A 59 -8.96 2.39 7.51
C ARG A 59 -7.84 2.90 8.41
N LEU A 60 -6.80 2.10 8.56
CA LEU A 60 -5.70 2.37 9.47
C LEU A 60 -4.39 2.03 8.78
N SER A 61 -3.48 2.98 8.72
CA SER A 61 -2.14 2.74 8.17
C SER A 61 -1.37 1.74 9.04
N GLU A 62 -0.61 0.83 8.43
CA GLU A 62 0.16 -0.17 9.17
C GLU A 62 1.27 0.42 10.06
N ILE A 63 1.74 1.62 9.71
CA ILE A 63 2.72 2.40 10.48
C ILE A 63 2.07 3.27 11.57
N ALA A 64 0.76 3.11 11.81
CA ALA A 64 0.09 3.81 12.90
C ALA A 64 0.76 3.48 14.24
N PRO A 65 1.19 4.48 15.03
CA PRO A 65 1.90 4.22 16.27
C PRO A 65 0.98 3.54 17.31
N PRO A 66 1.54 2.82 18.30
CA PRO A 66 0.77 2.37 19.45
C PRO A 66 0.04 3.53 20.16
N GLY A 67 -1.19 3.28 20.61
CA GLY A 67 -2.06 4.29 21.20
C GLY A 67 -2.88 5.11 20.19
N THR A 68 -2.75 4.84 18.89
CA THR A 68 -3.59 5.48 17.87
C THR A 68 -5.05 5.15 18.10
N ILE A 69 -5.90 6.18 18.19
CA ILE A 69 -7.35 6.03 18.33
C ILE A 69 -7.93 5.60 16.98
N ILE A 70 -8.62 4.46 16.96
CA ILE A 70 -9.23 3.88 15.77
C ILE A 70 -10.67 4.36 15.64
N VAL A 71 -11.46 4.12 16.68
CA VAL A 71 -12.88 4.47 16.72
C VAL A 71 -13.38 4.44 18.16
N GLU A 72 -14.45 5.18 18.43
CA GLU A 72 -15.23 5.09 19.65
C GLU A 72 -16.55 4.38 19.35
N VAL A 73 -16.83 3.28 20.06
CA VAL A 73 -18.15 2.63 20.03
C VAL A 73 -18.99 3.11 21.20
N ARG A 74 -20.28 3.34 20.94
CA ARG A 74 -21.20 3.89 21.93
C ARG A 74 -22.55 3.22 21.89
N ILE A 75 -23.14 3.05 23.07
CA ILE A 75 -24.50 2.57 23.26
C ILE A 75 -25.43 3.77 23.51
N THR A 76 -26.58 3.78 22.83
CA THR A 76 -27.63 4.78 22.99
C THR A 76 -28.95 4.11 23.41
N PRO A 77 -29.66 4.66 24.42
CA PRO A 77 -29.24 5.77 25.30
C PRO A 77 -28.05 5.40 26.18
N ASP A 78 -27.27 6.41 26.59
CA ASP A 78 -26.03 6.25 27.38
C ASP A 78 -26.31 5.50 28.69
N PRO A 79 -25.77 4.26 28.87
CA PRO A 79 -26.05 3.49 30.07
C PRO A 79 -25.29 4.06 31.28
N PRO A 80 -25.84 3.96 32.50
CA PRO A 80 -25.19 4.47 33.71
C PRO A 80 -23.89 3.72 34.05
N ASN A 81 -23.80 2.44 33.69
CA ASN A 81 -22.61 1.61 33.80
C ASN A 81 -22.43 0.89 32.47
N VAL A 82 -21.23 0.96 31.91
CA VAL A 82 -20.83 0.23 30.70
C VAL A 82 -19.53 -0.49 30.97
N ASN A 83 -19.39 -1.66 30.37
CA ASN A 83 -18.16 -2.42 30.37
C ASN A 83 -17.97 -3.04 28.99
N TYR A 84 -17.33 -2.28 28.11
CA TYR A 84 -17.03 -2.73 26.76
C TYR A 84 -15.85 -3.70 26.75
N SER A 85 -15.98 -4.82 26.03
CA SER A 85 -14.88 -5.74 25.80
C SER A 85 -14.95 -6.33 24.39
N PHE A 86 -13.83 -6.86 23.92
CA PHE A 86 -13.83 -7.66 22.70
C PHE A 86 -14.39 -9.04 22.99
N SER A 87 -15.17 -9.57 22.04
CA SER A 87 -15.60 -10.96 22.04
C SER A 87 -14.37 -11.88 22.11
N PRO A 88 -14.37 -12.96 22.91
CA PRO A 88 -13.22 -13.86 23.06
C PRO A 88 -12.69 -14.43 21.73
N PHE A 89 -13.56 -14.54 20.72
CA PHE A 89 -13.23 -15.07 19.41
C PHE A 89 -12.60 -14.05 18.46
N SER A 90 -12.72 -12.76 18.74
CA SER A 90 -12.17 -11.66 17.94
C SER A 90 -11.13 -10.84 18.69
N ALA A 91 -10.73 -11.27 19.89
CA ALA A 91 -9.71 -10.61 20.66
C ALA A 91 -8.37 -10.68 19.90
N SER A 92 -7.72 -9.54 19.76
CA SER A 92 -6.49 -9.38 19.00
C SER A 92 -5.44 -8.70 19.87
N PRO A 93 -4.17 -9.13 19.86
CA PRO A 93 -3.11 -8.50 20.64
C PRO A 93 -2.76 -7.10 20.13
N TYR A 94 -3.22 -6.73 18.93
CA TYR A 94 -2.95 -5.47 18.24
C TYR A 94 -3.88 -4.32 18.64
N PHE A 95 -5.00 -4.64 19.31
CA PHE A 95 -6.03 -3.66 19.64
C PHE A 95 -6.46 -3.79 21.11
N LEU A 96 -6.73 -2.65 21.74
CA LEU A 96 -7.29 -2.55 23.08
C LEU A 96 -8.56 -1.71 23.02
N ILE A 97 -9.56 -2.08 23.82
CA ILE A 97 -10.73 -1.25 24.04
C ILE A 97 -10.74 -0.75 25.49
N ASN A 98 -11.04 0.53 25.67
CA ASN A 98 -11.30 1.08 26.99
C ASN A 98 -12.72 0.67 27.43
N PRO A 99 -12.86 -0.09 28.54
CA PRO A 99 -14.16 -0.62 28.95
C PRO A 99 -15.18 0.44 29.36
N LEU A 100 -14.72 1.63 29.77
CA LEU A 100 -15.58 2.71 30.25
C LEU A 100 -15.97 3.69 29.15
N THR A 101 -15.11 3.89 28.15
CA THR A 101 -15.34 4.89 27.09
C THR A 101 -15.69 4.28 25.74
N GLY A 102 -15.43 2.98 25.51
CA GLY A 102 -15.63 2.34 24.22
C GLY A 102 -14.63 2.77 23.14
N VAL A 103 -13.58 3.51 23.52
CA VAL A 103 -12.50 3.91 22.61
C VAL A 103 -11.60 2.71 22.34
N ILE A 104 -11.39 2.40 21.06
CA ILE A 104 -10.49 1.37 20.58
C ILE A 104 -9.18 2.00 20.13
N THR A 105 -8.05 1.47 20.60
CA THR A 105 -6.71 1.95 20.26
C THR A 105 -5.79 0.82 19.81
N THR A 106 -4.76 1.15 19.03
CA THR A 106 -3.65 0.22 18.74
C THR A 106 -2.78 -0.02 19.97
N THR A 107 -2.19 -1.20 20.10
CA THR A 107 -1.27 -1.58 21.20
C THR A 107 0.14 -1.86 20.73
N THR A 108 0.29 -2.40 19.52
CA THR A 108 1.57 -2.76 18.91
C THR A 108 1.63 -2.27 17.46
N PRO A 109 2.82 -2.15 16.86
CA PRO A 109 2.95 -1.89 15.42
C PRO A 109 2.21 -2.95 14.59
N LEU A 110 1.59 -2.53 13.50
CA LEU A 110 0.75 -3.38 12.66
C LEU A 110 1.51 -3.97 11.47
N THR A 111 2.77 -3.57 11.24
CA THR A 111 3.64 -4.06 10.16
C THR A 111 3.88 -5.57 10.16
N SER A 112 3.70 -6.25 11.30
CA SER A 112 3.81 -7.72 11.40
C SER A 112 2.50 -8.46 11.09
N LEU A 113 1.42 -7.74 10.81
CA LEU A 113 0.12 -8.34 10.58
C LEU A 113 0.05 -8.90 9.16
N SER A 114 -0.17 -10.21 9.05
CA SER A 114 -0.29 -10.88 7.74
C SER A 114 -1.62 -10.65 7.02
N GLN A 115 -2.63 -10.12 7.73
CA GLN A 115 -3.97 -9.89 7.20
C GLN A 115 -4.19 -8.41 6.88
N ASP A 116 -4.76 -8.12 5.72
CA ASP A 116 -5.08 -6.73 5.32
C ASP A 116 -6.38 -6.19 5.98
N ALA A 117 -7.11 -7.05 6.70
CA ALA A 117 -8.29 -6.65 7.44
C ALA A 117 -8.49 -7.48 8.71
N VAL A 118 -8.95 -6.81 9.76
CA VAL A 118 -9.32 -7.43 11.04
C VAL A 118 -10.77 -7.09 11.37
N GLU A 119 -11.56 -8.10 11.69
CA GLU A 119 -12.94 -7.93 12.19
C GLU A 119 -12.94 -8.14 13.71
N LEU A 120 -13.31 -7.09 14.45
CA LEU A 120 -13.46 -7.09 15.89
C LEU A 120 -14.95 -7.09 16.23
N GLU A 121 -15.39 -8.01 17.07
CA GLU A 121 -16.72 -7.96 17.68
C GLU A 121 -16.61 -7.33 19.07
N VAL A 122 -17.31 -6.23 19.28
CA VAL A 122 -17.39 -5.56 20.59
C VAL A 122 -18.69 -5.93 21.25
N VAL A 123 -18.61 -6.31 22.52
CA VAL A 123 -19.73 -6.67 23.37
C VAL A 123 -19.78 -5.75 24.60
N GLU A 124 -20.95 -5.64 25.19
CA GLU A 124 -21.10 -5.04 26.52
C GLU A 124 -21.31 -6.15 27.55
N GLU A 125 -20.44 -6.19 28.56
CA GLU A 125 -20.48 -7.20 29.62
C GLU A 125 -21.64 -6.93 30.57
N GLY A 126 -22.72 -7.68 30.41
CA GLY A 126 -23.94 -7.54 31.20
C GLY A 126 -25.21 -7.55 30.35
N SER A 127 -25.06 -7.33 29.04
CA SER A 127 -26.13 -7.35 28.06
C SER A 127 -25.87 -8.35 26.94
N LYS A 128 -26.82 -8.42 26.00
CA LYS A 128 -26.70 -9.18 24.74
C LYS A 128 -26.37 -8.28 23.56
N LEU A 129 -25.91 -7.06 23.84
CA LEU A 129 -25.58 -6.07 22.81
C LEU A 129 -24.21 -6.39 22.23
N ARG A 130 -24.12 -6.27 20.91
CA ARG A 130 -22.89 -6.45 20.14
C ARG A 130 -22.86 -5.51 18.95
N THR A 131 -21.67 -5.14 18.55
CA THR A 131 -21.39 -4.41 17.30
C THR A 131 -20.09 -4.93 16.69
N ARG A 132 -19.86 -4.60 15.43
CA ARG A 132 -18.68 -5.02 14.68
C ARG A 132 -17.83 -3.82 14.29
N VAL A 133 -16.52 -3.99 14.32
CA VAL A 133 -15.55 -3.03 13.85
C VAL A 133 -14.65 -3.73 12.83
N GLN A 134 -14.77 -3.34 11.58
CA GLN A 134 -13.92 -3.81 10.49
C GLN A 134 -12.79 -2.80 10.29
N VAL A 135 -11.58 -3.20 10.64
CA VAL A 135 -10.35 -2.41 10.47
C VAL A 135 -9.66 -2.91 9.21
N THR A 136 -9.58 -2.07 8.18
CA THR A 136 -8.76 -2.33 6.99
C THR A 136 -7.38 -1.74 7.22
N ILE A 137 -6.35 -2.55 7.08
CA ILE A 137 -4.96 -2.13 7.23
C ILE A 137 -4.47 -1.63 5.87
N GLU A 138 -4.08 -0.37 5.81
CA GLU A 138 -3.53 0.26 4.61
C GLU A 138 -2.01 0.18 4.67
N ASP A 139 -1.44 -0.42 3.64
CA ASP A 139 -0.01 -0.48 3.39
C ASP A 139 0.56 0.95 3.29
N ALA A 140 1.72 1.17 3.87
CA ALA A 140 2.42 2.44 3.81
C ALA A 140 3.75 2.24 3.09
N ASN A 141 4.18 3.23 2.29
CA ASN A 141 5.49 3.18 1.65
C ASN A 141 6.61 3.39 2.68
N ASP A 142 6.94 2.34 3.43
CA ASP A 142 7.87 2.38 4.55
C ASP A 142 9.20 1.64 4.30
N ASN A 143 9.24 0.80 3.26
CA ASN A 143 10.44 0.13 2.77
C ASN A 143 11.03 0.86 1.56
N THR A 144 12.35 0.77 1.38
CA THR A 144 13.05 1.44 0.27
C THR A 144 13.59 0.39 -0.68
N PRO A 145 13.51 0.58 -2.01
CA PRO A 145 14.04 -0.39 -2.96
C PRO A 145 15.51 -0.72 -2.69
N THR A 146 15.82 -2.00 -2.59
CA THR A 146 17.16 -2.48 -2.25
C THR A 146 17.71 -3.38 -3.34
N PHE A 147 18.81 -2.97 -3.97
CA PHE A 147 19.49 -3.78 -4.98
C PHE A 147 20.02 -5.08 -4.38
N THR A 148 19.90 -6.17 -5.15
CA THR A 148 20.37 -7.52 -4.77
C THR A 148 21.89 -7.63 -4.64
N ARG A 149 22.62 -6.65 -5.18
CA ARG A 149 24.09 -6.53 -5.09
C ARG A 149 24.48 -5.10 -4.71
N PRO A 150 25.60 -4.93 -3.98
CA PRO A 150 26.08 -3.59 -3.59
C PRO A 150 26.72 -2.80 -4.74
N ALA A 151 27.12 -3.50 -5.81
CA ALA A 151 27.65 -2.95 -7.04
C ALA A 151 27.52 -3.99 -8.17
N TYR A 152 27.55 -3.54 -9.41
CA TYR A 152 27.57 -4.41 -10.59
C TYR A 152 28.77 -4.08 -11.47
N ASP A 153 29.56 -5.10 -11.80
CA ASP A 153 30.72 -5.00 -12.68
C ASP A 153 30.54 -5.96 -13.86
N VAL A 154 30.77 -5.47 -15.07
CA VAL A 154 30.75 -6.29 -16.29
C VAL A 154 31.84 -5.88 -17.25
N SER A 155 32.39 -6.87 -17.95
CA SER A 155 33.30 -6.65 -19.08
C SER A 155 32.62 -7.09 -20.37
N ILE A 156 32.67 -6.24 -21.40
CA ILE A 156 32.03 -6.47 -22.70
C ILE A 156 33.06 -6.32 -23.82
N GLU A 157 32.91 -7.10 -24.88
CA GLU A 157 33.75 -6.99 -26.07
C GLU A 157 33.28 -5.81 -26.91
N GLU A 158 34.22 -5.08 -27.52
CA GLU A 158 33.88 -3.97 -28.43
C GLU A 158 33.09 -4.42 -29.65
N THR A 159 33.33 -5.64 -30.13
CA THR A 159 32.64 -6.21 -31.30
C THR A 159 31.19 -6.62 -31.02
N MET A 160 30.66 -6.39 -29.82
CA MET A 160 29.27 -6.73 -29.48
C MET A 160 28.27 -5.90 -30.30
N PRO A 161 27.23 -6.53 -30.88
CA PRO A 161 26.20 -5.82 -31.62
C PRO A 161 25.46 -4.78 -30.75
N VAL A 162 24.98 -3.72 -31.40
CA VAL A 162 24.08 -2.75 -30.78
C VAL A 162 22.78 -3.44 -30.33
N GLY A 163 22.28 -3.08 -29.14
CA GLY A 163 21.08 -3.64 -28.54
C GLY A 163 21.32 -4.90 -27.70
N THR A 164 22.57 -5.35 -27.58
CA THR A 164 22.95 -6.49 -26.74
C THR A 164 22.70 -6.17 -25.27
N VAL A 165 22.08 -7.11 -24.54
CA VAL A 165 21.95 -7.04 -23.07
C VAL A 165 23.30 -7.35 -22.45
N ILE A 166 23.85 -6.39 -21.71
CA ILE A 166 25.17 -6.52 -21.10
C ILE A 166 25.08 -6.83 -19.60
N LEU A 167 23.99 -6.42 -18.96
CA LEU A 167 23.79 -6.61 -17.53
C LEU A 167 22.28 -6.60 -17.23
N VAL A 168 21.86 -7.34 -16.20
CA VAL A 168 20.51 -7.21 -15.63
C VAL A 168 20.68 -6.84 -14.17
N VAL A 169 20.16 -5.67 -13.79
CA VAL A 169 20.10 -5.26 -12.39
C VAL A 169 18.77 -5.72 -11.78
N SER A 170 18.77 -5.95 -10.47
CA SER A 170 17.55 -6.29 -9.75
C SER A 170 17.57 -5.67 -8.36
N ALA A 171 16.42 -5.13 -7.95
CA ALA A 171 16.13 -4.65 -6.62
C ALA A 171 14.84 -5.30 -6.08
N VAL A 172 14.68 -5.27 -4.76
CA VAL A 172 13.53 -5.80 -4.03
C VAL A 172 13.01 -4.71 -3.09
N ASP A 173 11.69 -4.67 -2.94
CA ASP A 173 10.98 -3.83 -2.01
C ASP A 173 9.92 -4.69 -1.31
N ASP A 174 9.84 -4.57 0.01
CA ASP A 174 8.99 -5.42 0.85
C ASP A 174 7.58 -4.83 1.02
N ASP A 175 7.33 -3.62 0.51
CA ASP A 175 6.01 -2.99 0.49
C ASP A 175 5.04 -3.69 -0.49
N LYS A 176 3.73 -3.55 -0.28
CA LYS A 176 2.72 -4.21 -1.13
C LYS A 176 2.27 -3.32 -2.29
N GLY A 177 1.90 -3.95 -3.41
CA GLY A 177 1.24 -3.28 -4.52
C GLY A 177 2.12 -2.21 -5.18
N GLU A 178 1.61 -0.98 -5.32
CA GLU A 178 2.35 0.13 -5.93
C GLU A 178 3.53 0.60 -5.06
N ASN A 179 3.43 0.48 -3.73
CA ASN A 179 4.51 0.85 -2.82
C ASN A 179 5.74 -0.06 -3.01
N GLY A 180 5.55 -1.34 -3.35
CA GLY A 180 6.66 -2.25 -3.69
C GLY A 180 6.97 -2.37 -5.19
N CYS A 181 6.31 -1.59 -6.05
CA CYS A 181 6.49 -1.70 -7.50
C CYS A 181 7.74 -0.92 -7.94
N ILE A 182 8.78 -1.60 -8.40
CA ILE A 182 10.08 -0.98 -8.69
C ILE A 182 10.22 -0.67 -10.19
N THR A 183 10.78 0.51 -10.49
CA THR A 183 11.27 0.87 -11.82
C THR A 183 12.72 1.29 -11.79
N HIS A 184 13.43 1.04 -12.89
CA HIS A 184 14.85 1.29 -13.04
C HIS A 184 15.15 2.44 -13.99
N SER A 185 16.19 3.21 -13.70
CA SER A 185 16.70 4.25 -14.60
C SER A 185 18.20 4.44 -14.42
N ILE A 186 18.88 4.94 -15.44
CA ILE A 186 20.28 5.38 -15.29
C ILE A 186 20.25 6.76 -14.62
N ALA A 187 20.95 6.90 -13.50
CA ALA A 187 20.97 8.13 -12.74
C ALA A 187 21.88 9.19 -13.38
N GLY A 188 21.49 10.45 -13.26
CA GLY A 188 22.22 11.60 -13.80
C GLY A 188 21.90 11.92 -15.27
N LEU A 189 22.61 12.89 -15.81
CA LEU A 189 22.40 13.43 -17.16
C LEU A 189 23.53 13.10 -18.13
N GLN A 190 24.42 12.18 -17.76
CA GLN A 190 25.55 11.80 -18.60
C GLN A 190 25.06 11.05 -19.83
N ALA A 191 25.47 11.50 -21.02
CA ALA A 191 25.23 10.77 -22.24
C ALA A 191 26.08 9.49 -22.26
N LEU A 192 25.45 8.35 -22.01
CA LEU A 192 26.09 7.04 -21.99
C LEU A 192 25.68 6.24 -23.23
N PRO A 193 26.55 5.34 -23.73
CA PRO A 193 26.19 4.41 -24.81
C PRO A 193 25.27 3.28 -24.35
N PHE A 194 24.56 3.44 -23.23
CA PHE A 194 23.73 2.42 -22.61
C PHE A 194 22.32 2.94 -22.34
N THR A 195 21.35 2.04 -22.37
CA THR A 195 19.97 2.27 -21.93
C THR A 195 19.55 1.16 -20.99
N ILE A 196 18.62 1.44 -20.08
CA ILE A 196 18.06 0.44 -19.17
C ILE A 196 16.56 0.35 -19.40
N ASP A 197 16.07 -0.88 -19.51
CA ASP A 197 14.64 -1.14 -19.49
C ASP A 197 14.10 -0.95 -18.06
N GLN A 198 13.06 -0.13 -17.93
CA GLN A 198 12.56 0.31 -16.63
C GLN A 198 11.99 -0.85 -15.79
N ASP A 199 11.40 -1.86 -16.44
CA ASP A 199 10.64 -2.91 -15.77
C ASP A 199 11.52 -4.14 -15.51
N SER A 200 12.31 -4.56 -16.50
CA SER A 200 13.17 -5.75 -16.41
C SER A 200 14.55 -5.47 -15.80
N GLY A 201 15.00 -4.21 -15.77
CA GLY A 201 16.36 -3.85 -15.34
C GLY A 201 17.45 -4.28 -16.33
N GLU A 202 17.09 -4.66 -17.56
CA GLU A 202 18.06 -5.01 -18.61
C GLU A 202 18.79 -3.77 -19.13
N LEU A 203 20.11 -3.75 -18.94
CA LEU A 203 21.00 -2.74 -19.49
C LEU A 203 21.51 -3.18 -20.87
N ARG A 204 21.32 -2.33 -21.88
CA ARG A 204 21.63 -2.61 -23.30
C ARG A 204 22.53 -1.56 -23.93
N THR A 205 23.35 -1.98 -24.90
CA THR A 205 24.12 -1.05 -25.75
C THR A 205 23.21 -0.29 -26.71
N THR A 206 23.48 0.99 -26.94
CA THR A 206 22.69 1.87 -27.83
C THR A 206 23.42 2.29 -29.10
N ARG A 207 24.74 2.08 -29.13
CA ARG A 207 25.61 2.34 -30.28
C ARG A 207 26.79 1.37 -30.25
N GLU A 208 27.51 1.30 -31.37
CA GLU A 208 28.75 0.53 -31.47
C GLU A 208 29.76 1.07 -30.46
N LEU A 209 30.50 0.14 -29.85
CA LEU A 209 31.59 0.43 -28.93
C LEU A 209 32.86 0.01 -29.65
N ASP A 210 33.86 0.88 -29.62
CA ASP A 210 35.13 0.67 -30.31
C ASP A 210 36.21 1.13 -29.35
N TYR A 211 37.10 0.23 -28.95
CA TYR A 211 38.08 0.43 -27.90
C TYR A 211 39.05 1.56 -28.26
N GLU A 212 39.40 1.73 -29.53
CA GLU A 212 40.30 2.78 -29.98
C GLU A 212 39.66 4.18 -29.99
N THR A 213 38.34 4.31 -30.09
CA THR A 213 37.64 5.61 -30.16
C THR A 213 36.70 5.91 -28.99
N SER A 214 36.28 4.89 -28.25
CA SER A 214 35.37 4.98 -27.10
C SER A 214 36.13 4.97 -25.77
N SER A 215 35.40 5.13 -24.66
CA SER A 215 35.99 4.98 -23.33
C SER A 215 36.17 3.50 -23.05
N ASP A 216 37.33 3.10 -22.52
CA ASP A 216 37.61 1.74 -22.06
C ASP A 216 36.89 1.40 -20.74
N LEU A 217 36.50 2.43 -19.99
CA LEU A 217 35.80 2.34 -18.71
C LEU A 217 34.60 3.29 -18.65
N TYR A 218 33.45 2.76 -18.24
CA TYR A 218 32.24 3.54 -17.91
C TYR A 218 31.84 3.26 -16.46
N MET A 219 31.67 4.31 -15.68
CA MET A 219 31.20 4.25 -14.30
C MET A 219 30.00 5.17 -14.14
N PHE A 220 28.87 4.63 -13.72
CA PHE A 220 27.63 5.39 -13.53
C PHE A 220 26.75 4.71 -12.48
N SER A 221 25.71 5.40 -12.03
CA SER A 221 24.74 4.86 -11.08
C SER A 221 23.46 4.45 -11.78
N VAL A 222 22.87 3.35 -11.34
CA VAL A 222 21.51 2.94 -11.69
C VAL A 222 20.62 3.16 -10.49
N ARG A 223 19.46 3.77 -10.72
CA ARG A 223 18.45 4.08 -9.71
C ARG A 223 17.31 3.08 -9.78
N ALA A 224 16.95 2.50 -8.65
CA ALA A 224 15.67 1.83 -8.43
C ALA A 224 14.76 2.80 -7.67
N SER A 225 13.53 2.99 -8.16
CA SER A 225 12.51 3.82 -7.53
C SER A 225 11.20 3.05 -7.46
N ASP A 226 10.53 3.13 -6.32
CA ASP A 226 9.17 2.61 -6.18
C ASP A 226 8.12 3.55 -6.81
N TRP A 227 6.84 3.13 -6.74
CA TRP A 227 5.66 3.95 -7.07
C TRP A 227 4.84 4.36 -5.85
N GLY A 228 5.45 4.33 -4.66
CA GLY A 228 4.74 4.48 -3.41
C GLY A 228 4.24 5.89 -3.09
N SER A 229 3.27 5.94 -2.18
CA SER A 229 2.59 7.16 -1.72
C SER A 229 2.73 7.32 -0.20
N PRO A 230 2.88 8.56 0.35
CA PRO A 230 2.82 9.85 -0.33
C PRO A 230 4.10 10.26 -1.07
N TYR A 231 5.22 9.61 -0.79
CA TYR A 231 6.50 9.89 -1.41
C TYR A 231 7.09 8.59 -1.92
N ARG A 232 7.67 8.65 -3.12
CA ARG A 232 8.47 7.55 -3.64
C ARG A 232 9.76 7.44 -2.86
N ARG A 233 10.25 6.22 -2.71
CA ARG A 233 11.59 5.95 -2.21
C ARG A 233 12.45 5.44 -3.34
N GLU A 234 13.72 5.80 -3.26
CA GLU A 234 14.69 5.50 -4.29
C GLU A 234 16.03 5.14 -3.66
N ASN A 235 16.77 4.32 -4.39
CA ASN A 235 18.13 3.92 -4.03
C ASN A 235 18.96 3.82 -5.32
N GLU A 236 20.26 4.04 -5.19
CA GLU A 236 21.19 4.00 -6.32
C GLU A 236 22.31 2.99 -6.08
N VAL A 237 22.73 2.31 -7.16
CA VAL A 237 23.83 1.35 -7.14
C VAL A 237 24.85 1.68 -8.23
N ASN A 238 26.13 1.51 -7.92
CA ASN A 238 27.20 1.74 -8.87
C ASN A 238 27.27 0.60 -9.90
N VAL A 239 27.42 0.96 -11.16
CA VAL A 239 27.65 0.07 -12.29
C VAL A 239 28.96 0.45 -12.98
N THR A 240 29.81 -0.55 -13.18
CA THR A 240 31.07 -0.41 -13.92
C THR A 240 31.05 -1.31 -15.14
N VAL A 241 31.21 -0.71 -16.32
CA VAL A 241 31.33 -1.43 -17.59
C VAL A 241 32.75 -1.25 -18.14
N ARG A 242 33.45 -2.35 -18.39
CA ARG A 242 34.80 -2.38 -18.96
C ARG A 242 34.75 -2.89 -20.39
N LEU A 243 35.34 -2.14 -21.31
CA LEU A 243 35.48 -2.57 -22.68
C LEU A 243 36.74 -3.44 -22.82
N ILE A 244 36.60 -4.61 -23.42
CA ILE A 244 37.71 -5.52 -23.74
C ILE A 244 38.13 -5.21 -25.18
N ASN A 245 39.41 -4.83 -25.34
CA ASN A 245 40.03 -4.71 -26.66
C ASN A 245 40.10 -6.09 -27.32
N VAL A 246 39.48 -6.21 -28.48
CA VAL A 246 39.56 -7.32 -29.40
C VAL A 246 40.26 -6.80 -30.64
N ASN A 247 41.45 -7.33 -30.93
CA ASN A 247 42.23 -6.93 -32.10
C ASN A 247 41.46 -7.18 -33.42
N ASP A 248 40.74 -6.16 -33.87
CA ASP A 248 39.99 -6.10 -35.12
C ASP A 248 40.65 -5.16 -36.15
N ASN A 249 41.69 -4.45 -35.70
CA ASN A 249 42.50 -3.56 -36.51
C ASN A 249 43.46 -4.35 -37.42
N ARG A 250 43.28 -4.19 -38.73
CA ARG A 250 44.19 -4.78 -39.71
C ARG A 250 45.50 -3.98 -39.75
N PRO A 251 46.67 -4.65 -39.73
CA PRO A 251 47.93 -3.93 -39.84
C PRO A 251 48.03 -3.24 -41.20
N LEU A 252 48.42 -1.97 -41.18
CA LEU A 252 48.62 -1.16 -42.38
C LEU A 252 50.12 -0.95 -42.60
N PHE A 253 50.58 -1.13 -43.84
CA PHE A 253 51.94 -0.75 -44.21
C PHE A 253 52.13 0.75 -44.03
N GLU A 254 53.26 1.16 -43.47
CA GLU A 254 53.59 2.58 -43.25
C GLU A 254 53.68 3.38 -44.56
N ARG A 255 53.96 2.69 -45.67
CA ARG A 255 54.09 3.29 -47.00
C ARG A 255 53.33 2.48 -48.02
N VAL A 256 52.39 3.12 -48.72
CA VAL A 256 51.62 2.54 -49.81
C VAL A 256 52.22 2.99 -51.15
N GLY A 257 52.42 2.05 -52.08
CA GLY A 257 52.93 2.36 -53.43
C GLY A 257 54.44 2.43 -53.58
N CYS A 258 55.21 1.84 -52.65
CA CYS A 258 56.66 1.73 -52.78
C CYS A 258 57.06 1.00 -54.08
N ARG A 259 57.85 1.67 -54.91
CA ARG A 259 58.45 1.10 -56.13
C ARG A 259 59.96 1.10 -55.97
N GLY A 260 60.58 -0.06 -56.19
CA GLY A 260 62.03 -0.22 -56.25
C GLY A 260 62.48 -0.55 -57.67
N MET A 261 63.70 -0.16 -58.04
CA MET A 261 64.37 -0.57 -59.26
C MET A 261 65.65 -1.30 -58.88
N ILE A 262 65.87 -2.49 -59.43
CA ILE A 262 67.12 -3.25 -59.25
C ILE A 262 67.80 -3.43 -60.61
N GLY A 263 69.13 -3.49 -60.61
CA GLY A 263 69.92 -3.77 -61.80
C GLY A 263 69.86 -5.26 -62.19
N ARG A 264 70.11 -5.54 -63.47
CA ARG A 264 70.17 -6.91 -64.03
C ARG A 264 71.16 -7.85 -63.31
N ASP A 265 72.21 -7.29 -62.71
CA ASP A 265 73.28 -8.04 -62.04
C ASP A 265 73.15 -7.95 -60.50
N PHE A 266 71.95 -7.68 -59.97
CA PHE A 266 71.73 -7.56 -58.53
C PHE A 266 72.00 -8.90 -57.82
N PRO A 267 72.94 -8.94 -56.85
CA PRO A 267 73.42 -10.18 -56.26
C PRO A 267 72.38 -10.85 -55.35
N VAL A 268 72.41 -12.19 -55.36
CA VAL A 268 71.49 -13.03 -54.56
C VAL A 268 71.75 -12.83 -53.06
N GLY A 269 70.67 -12.67 -52.29
CA GLY A 269 70.70 -12.56 -50.84
C GLY A 269 70.81 -11.13 -50.29
N GLN A 270 70.81 -10.10 -51.15
CA GLN A 270 70.77 -8.70 -50.72
C GLN A 270 69.34 -8.21 -50.49
N ASN A 271 69.17 -7.31 -49.52
CA ASN A 271 67.89 -6.68 -49.22
C ASN A 271 67.53 -5.66 -50.30
N ILE A 272 66.34 -5.82 -50.92
CA ILE A 272 65.84 -4.90 -51.95
C ILE A 272 65.05 -3.75 -51.32
N VAL A 273 64.17 -4.06 -50.38
CA VAL A 273 63.36 -3.08 -49.66
C VAL A 273 62.97 -3.65 -48.29
N THR A 274 62.93 -2.80 -47.28
CA THR A 274 62.36 -3.10 -45.97
C THR A 274 61.02 -2.42 -45.85
N MET A 275 59.99 -3.17 -45.48
CA MET A 275 58.65 -2.64 -45.23
C MET A 275 58.32 -2.78 -43.74
N SER A 276 57.76 -1.73 -43.18
CA SER A 276 57.20 -1.66 -41.83
C SER A 276 55.68 -1.59 -41.93
N ALA A 277 55.00 -2.24 -40.99
CA ALA A 277 53.56 -2.16 -40.83
C ALA A 277 53.25 -1.79 -39.38
N VAL A 278 52.21 -1.00 -39.20
CA VAL A 278 51.71 -0.57 -37.89
C VAL A 278 50.33 -1.20 -37.70
N GLY A 279 50.14 -1.92 -36.61
CA GLY A 279 48.82 -2.20 -36.04
C GLY A 279 48.44 -1.03 -35.14
N ARG A 280 47.19 -0.56 -35.23
CA ARG A 280 46.63 0.33 -34.23
C ARG A 280 45.92 -0.49 -33.18
#